data_AF-A0A3S4JBM2-F1
#
_entry.id   AF-A0A3S4JBM2-F1
#
_cell.length_a   1.000
_cell.length_b   1.000
_cell.length_c   1.000
_cell.angle_alpha   90.00
_cell.angle_beta   90.00
_cell.angle_gamma   90.00
#
_symmetry.space_group_name_H-M   'P 1'
#
loop_
_entity.id
_entity.type
_entity.pdbx_description
1 polymer ?
#
loop_
_entity_poly.entity_id
_entity_poly.type
_entity_poly.pdbx_seq_one_letter_code
_entity_poly.pdbx_strand_id
1 'polypeptide(L)' 'MIAVERQAADRALAALRAHPLGRDAALIGEVVERKGVRLAGLYGVKRTLDLPHAEPLPRIC' A
#
# COMPACT_ATOMS: atom_id res chain seq x y z
N MET A 1 -1.51 5.99 -4.35
CA MET A 1 -0.45 5.29 -3.60
C MET A 1 0.84 6.11 -3.71
N ILE A 2 1.67 6.17 -2.68
CA ILE A 2 2.89 7.02 -2.66
C ILE A 2 4.06 6.16 -2.19
N ALA A 3 5.19 6.23 -2.89
CA ALA A 3 6.46 5.65 -2.46
C ALA A 3 7.39 6.78 -2.00
N VAL A 4 8.14 6.54 -0.93
CA VAL A 4 9.05 7.52 -0.33
C VAL A 4 10.35 6.83 0.09
N GLU A 5 11.41 7.62 0.25
CA GLU A 5 12.62 7.18 0.93
C GLU A 5 12.29 6.69 2.36
N ARG A 6 12.99 5.65 2.81
CA ARG A 6 12.69 5.01 4.11
C ARG A 6 12.74 6.00 5.27
N GLN A 7 13.72 6.90 5.25
CA GLN A 7 13.92 7.91 6.29
C GLN A 7 12.87 9.04 6.24
N ALA A 8 12.15 9.17 5.13
CA ALA A 8 11.10 10.18 4.95
C ALA A 8 9.69 9.67 5.30
N ALA A 9 9.54 8.37 5.62
CA ALA A 9 8.24 7.73 5.84
C ALA A 9 7.36 8.47 6.88
N ASP A 10 7.90 8.73 8.07
CA ASP A 10 7.14 9.37 9.15
C ASP A 10 6.77 10.82 8.82
N ARG A 11 7.70 11.56 8.20
CA ARG A 11 7.46 12.95 7.77
C ARG A 11 6.38 13.03 6.69
N ALA A 12 6.45 12.15 5.68
CA ALA A 12 5.45 12.09 4.63
C ALA A 12 4.08 11.70 5.19
N LEU A 13 4.03 10.72 6.09
CA LEU A 13 2.79 10.29 6.73
C LEU A 13 2.15 11.41 7.56
N ALA A 14 2.96 12.14 8.34
CA ALA A 14 2.50 13.29 9.12
C ALA A 14 1.94 14.39 8.21
N ALA A 15 2.60 14.69 7.10
CA ALA A 15 2.14 15.68 6.13
C ALA A 15 0.80 15.29 5.49
N LEU A 16 0.62 14.01 5.14
CA LEU A 16 -0.65 13.49 4.61
C LEU A 16 -1.77 13.59 5.65
N ARG A 17 -1.51 13.16 6.88
CA ARG A 17 -2.51 13.16 7.97
C ARG A 17 -2.91 14.56 8.43
N ALA A 18 -2.05 15.56 8.25
CA ALA A 18 -2.39 16.95 8.53
C ALA A 18 -3.46 17.52 7.58
N HIS A 19 -3.67 16.91 6.40
CA HIS A 19 -4.69 17.33 5.44
C HIS A 19 -6.01 16.58 5.67
N PRO A 20 -7.20 17.22 5.63
CA PRO A 20 -8.49 16.55 5.86
C PRO A 20 -8.78 15.34 4.96
N LEU A 21 -8.25 15.34 3.73
CA LEU A 21 -8.36 14.20 2.80
C LEU A 21 -7.36 13.07 3.06
N GLY A 22 -6.32 13.32 3.84
CA GLY A 22 -5.26 12.35 4.14
C GLY A 22 -5.25 11.87 5.59
N ARG A 23 -6.27 12.22 6.39
CA ARG A 23 -6.39 11.86 7.81
C ARG A 23 -6.17 10.37 8.10
N ASP A 24 -6.60 9.51 7.17
CA ASP A 24 -6.52 8.05 7.27
C ASP A 24 -5.32 7.45 6.51
N ALA A 25 -4.36 8.28 6.08
CA ALA A 25 -3.14 7.79 5.45
C ALA A 25 -2.41 6.79 6.36
N ALA A 26 -1.83 5.75 5.77
CA ALA A 26 -1.15 4.69 6.49
C ALA A 26 0.04 4.14 5.68
N LEU A 27 1.05 3.64 6.40
CA LEU A 27 2.08 2.78 5.81
C LEU A 27 1.51 1.38 5.62
N ILE A 28 1.61 0.85 4.40
CA ILE A 28 0.99 -0.44 4.03
C ILE A 28 2.00 -1.47 3.48
N GLY A 29 3.28 -1.11 3.39
CA GLY A 29 4.30 -2.02 2.88
C GLY A 29 5.64 -1.35 2.65
N GLU A 30 6.57 -2.12 2.09
CA GLU A 30 7.92 -1.68 1.73
C GLU A 30 8.37 -2.35 0.43
N VAL A 31 9.27 -1.67 -0.30
CA VAL A 31 9.92 -2.24 -1.47
C VAL A 31 11.10 -3.11 -1.02
N VAL A 32 11.21 -4.30 -1.61
CA VAL A 32 12.28 -5.26 -1.34
C VAL A 32 12.90 -5.73 -2.65
N GLU A 33 14.13 -6.26 -2.60
CA GLU A 33 14.86 -6.73 -3.78
C GLU A 33 14.13 -7.84 -4.55
N ARG A 34 13.50 -8.78 -3.82
CA ARG A 34 12.79 -9.90 -4.45
C ARG A 34 11.59 -9.40 -5.25
N LYS A 35 11.62 -9.69 -6.56
CA LYS A 35 10.59 -9.35 -7.54
C LYS A 35 9.20 -9.93 -7.19
N GLY A 36 8.15 -9.21 -7.59
CA GLY A 36 6.74 -9.57 -7.42
C GLY A 36 6.07 -8.92 -6.21
N VAL A 37 4.74 -8.77 -6.26
CA VAL A 37 3.92 -8.22 -5.17
C VAL A 37 3.45 -9.35 -4.26
N ARG A 38 3.60 -9.19 -2.94
CA ARG A 38 3.22 -10.19 -1.96
C ARG A 38 2.47 -9.58 -0.78
N LEU A 39 1.41 -10.25 -0.35
CA LEU A 39 0.62 -9.88 0.83
C LEU A 39 1.05 -10.72 2.03
N ALA A 40 1.36 -10.07 3.15
CA ALA A 40 1.59 -10.74 4.42
C ALA A 40 0.26 -10.96 5.14
N GLY A 41 -0.13 -12.22 5.33
CA GLY A 41 -1.33 -12.61 6.07
C GLY A 41 -1.01 -12.95 7.54
N LEU A 42 -1.87 -13.80 8.12
CA LEU A 42 -1.65 -14.33 9.48
C LEU A 42 -0.27 -14.99 9.61
N TYR A 43 0.31 -14.85 10.80
CA TYR A 43 1.65 -15.36 11.14
C TYR A 43 2.78 -14.82 10.23
N GLY A 44 2.55 -13.70 9.53
CA GLY A 44 3.54 -13.10 8.63
C GLY A 44 3.79 -13.88 7.34
N VAL A 45 2.93 -14.87 7.02
CA VAL A 45 3.06 -15.66 5.79
C VAL A 45 2.84 -14.78 4.58
N LYS A 46 3.84 -14.70 3.69
CA LYS A 46 3.80 -13.89 2.47
C LYS A 46 3.35 -14.74 1.28
N ARG A 47 2.23 -14.36 0.64
CA ARG A 47 1.71 -15.00 -0.58
C ARG A 47 1.75 -14.02 -1.76
N THR A 48 1.91 -14.52 -2.97
CA THR A 48 1.79 -13.70 -4.18
C THR A 48 0.40 -13.06 -4.22
N LEU A 49 0.34 -11.77 -4.56
CA LEU A 49 -0.92 -11.07 -4.78
C LEU A 49 -1.16 -11.01 -6.29
N ASP A 50 -2.03 -11.88 -6.78
CA ASP A 50 -2.41 -11.93 -8.18
C ASP A 50 -3.43 -10.83 -8.52
N LEU A 51 -3.41 -10.39 -9.78
CA LEU A 51 -4.38 -9.43 -10.28
C LEU A 51 -5.72 -10.12 -10.53
N PRO A 52 -6.86 -9.44 -10.27
CA PRO A 52 -8.15 -9.96 -10.67
C PRO A 52 -8.24 -10.04 -12.20
N HIS A 53 -8.98 -11.02 -12.71
CA HIS A 53 -9.17 -11.20 -14.15
C HIS A 53 -10.13 -10.16 -14.76
N ALA A 54 -11.04 -9.60 -13.95
CA ALA A 54 -12.01 -8.60 -14.35
C ALA A 54 -12.37 -7.71 -13.15
N GLU A 55 -12.91 -6.52 -13.43
CA GLU A 55 -13.50 -5.66 -12.40
C GLU A 55 -14.71 -6.32 -11.75
N PRO A 56 -14.96 -6.10 -10.45
CA PRO A 56 -16.00 -6.82 -9.71
C PRO A 56 -17.42 -6.43 -10.13
N LEU A 57 -17.62 -5.22 -10.68
CA LEU A 57 -18.94 -4.71 -11.08
C LEU A 57 -18.86 -3.92 -12.39
N PRO A 58 -19.88 -4.01 -13.26
CA PRO A 58 -19.96 -3.17 -14.45
C PRO A 58 -20.19 -1.70 -14.06
N ARG A 59 -19.51 -0.77 -14.77
CA ARG A 59 -19.68 0.69 -14.61
C ARG A 59 -19.36 1.23 -13.21
N ILE A 60 -18.30 0.73 -12.57
CA ILE A 60 -17.86 1.13 -11.22
C ILE A 60 -16.99 2.41 -11.19
N CYS A 61 -16.68 2.98 -12.36
CA CYS A 61 -15.89 4.21 -12.47
C CYS A 61 -16.74 5.44 -12.83
#